data_AF-A0A392QDS4-F1
#
_entry.id   AF-A0A392QDS4-F1
#
_cell.length_a   1.000
_cell.length_b   1.000
_cell.length_c   1.000
_cell.angle_alpha   90.00
_cell.angle_beta   90.00
_cell.angle_gamma   90.00
#
_symmetry.space_group_name_H-M   'P 1'
#
loop_
_entity.id
_entity.type
_entity.pdbx_description
1 polymer ?
#
loop_
_entity_poly.entity_id
_entity_poly.type
_entity_poly.pdbx_seq_one_letter_code
_entity_poly.pdbx_strand_id
1 'polypeptide(L)'
;MTPVQFLVIDEAAQLKECESVIPLQLPGLHHAILIGDERQLPAVVKSPVTDEAGYGRSLFERLVLLGYKKHLLNTQYRMHPSISLFPNKEFYEEQLVDAPIVREMNYN
;
A
#
# COMPACT_ATOMS: atom_id res chain seq x y z
N MET A 1 -25.80 7.56 15.28
CA MET A 1 -24.50 7.96 14.67
C MET A 1 -24.79 8.49 13.28
N THR A 2 -24.09 9.54 12.85
CA THR A 2 -24.13 10.00 11.46
C THR A 2 -23.56 8.92 10.54
N PRO A 3 -24.24 8.55 9.44
CA PRO A 3 -23.71 7.58 8.49
C PRO A 3 -22.37 8.02 7.92
N VAL A 4 -21.41 7.09 7.81
CA VAL A 4 -20.09 7.34 7.22
C VAL A 4 -20.16 6.97 5.75
N GLN A 5 -20.02 7.95 4.86
CA GLN A 5 -20.17 7.73 3.40
C GLN A 5 -18.86 7.36 2.71
N PHE A 6 -17.73 7.78 3.27
CA PHE A 6 -16.39 7.62 2.71
C PHE A 6 -15.45 7.02 3.76
N LEU A 7 -14.68 6.03 3.33
CA LEU A 7 -13.65 5.39 4.13
C LEU A 7 -12.31 5.49 3.40
N VAL A 8 -11.27 5.90 4.11
CA VAL A 8 -9.89 5.83 3.65
C VAL A 8 -9.13 4.94 4.62
N ILE A 9 -8.46 3.92 4.09
CA ILE A 9 -7.56 3.05 4.85
C ILE A 9 -6.16 3.28 4.33
N ASP A 10 -5.30 3.85 5.16
CA ASP A 10 -3.87 4.00 4.88
C ASP A 10 -3.11 2.75 5.32
N GLU A 11 -1.96 2.49 4.70
CA GLU A 11 -1.15 1.28 4.91
C GLU A 11 -1.95 -0.04 4.80
N ALA A 12 -2.95 -0.07 3.91
CA ALA A 12 -3.90 -1.17 3.75
C ALA A 12 -3.24 -2.51 3.36
N ALA A 13 -2.05 -2.46 2.76
CA ALA A 13 -1.25 -3.65 2.44
C ALA A 13 -0.68 -4.35 3.68
N GLN A 14 -0.55 -3.64 4.82
CA GLN A 14 -0.04 -4.17 6.09
C GLN A 14 -1.14 -4.79 6.96
N LEU A 15 -2.40 -4.71 6.53
CA LEU A 15 -3.54 -5.24 7.28
C LEU A 15 -3.86 -6.67 6.86
N LYS A 16 -4.31 -7.49 7.80
CA LYS A 16 -5.00 -8.73 7.47
C LYS A 16 -6.34 -8.39 6.85
N GLU A 17 -6.83 -9.24 5.95
CA GLU A 17 -8.09 -8.97 5.26
C GLU A 17 -9.26 -8.73 6.24
N CYS A 18 -9.33 -9.50 7.33
CA CYS A 18 -10.35 -9.34 8.36
C CYS A 18 -10.29 -7.97 9.07
N GLU A 19 -9.11 -7.37 9.22
CA GLU A 19 -8.92 -6.05 9.85
C GLU A 19 -9.47 -4.95 8.94
N SER A 20 -9.32 -5.08 7.62
CA SER A 20 -9.91 -4.17 6.64
C SER A 20 -11.44 -4.26 6.59
N VAL A 21 -12.01 -5.43 6.90
CA VAL A 21 -13.48 -5.66 6.88
C VAL A 21 -14.17 -4.93 8.03
N ILE A 22 -13.51 -4.72 9.18
CA ILE A 22 -14.11 -4.04 10.34
C ILE A 22 -14.68 -2.66 9.98
N PRO A 23 -13.91 -1.71 9.41
CA PRO A 23 -14.46 -0.41 9.00
C PRO A 23 -15.35 -0.47 7.75
N LEU A 24 -15.25 -1.51 6.92
CA LEU A 24 -16.13 -1.68 5.76
C LEU A 24 -17.59 -2.01 6.14
N GLN A 25 -17.84 -2.39 7.38
CA GLN A 25 -19.19 -2.63 7.92
C GLN A 25 -19.89 -1.36 8.41
N LEU A 26 -19.24 -0.18 8.33
CA LEU A 26 -19.83 1.07 8.80
C LEU A 26 -21.11 1.42 8.02
N PRO A 27 -22.21 1.82 8.72
CA PRO A 27 -23.48 2.07 8.07
C PRO A 27 -23.44 3.30 7.18
N GLY A 28 -23.98 3.15 5.97
CA GLY A 28 -24.05 4.21 4.95
C GLY A 28 -22.78 4.38 4.10
N LEU A 29 -21.84 3.44 4.19
CA LEU A 29 -20.61 3.48 3.39
C LEU A 29 -20.90 3.23 1.92
N HIS A 30 -20.47 4.17 1.07
CA HIS A 30 -20.63 4.08 -0.38
C HIS A 30 -19.30 4.01 -1.13
N HIS A 31 -18.24 4.56 -0.55
CA HIS A 31 -16.92 4.63 -1.20
C HIS A 31 -15.82 4.29 -0.20
N ALA A 32 -14.91 3.41 -0.60
CA ALA A 32 -13.71 3.07 0.14
C ALA A 32 -12.46 3.27 -0.72
N ILE A 33 -11.44 3.89 -0.17
CA ILE A 33 -10.13 4.09 -0.79
C ILE A 33 -9.11 3.33 0.07
N LEU A 34 -8.42 2.38 -0.54
CA LEU A 34 -7.33 1.64 0.09
C LEU A 34 -6.01 2.19 -0.45
N ILE A 35 -5.19 2.73 0.44
CA ILE A 35 -3.86 3.23 0.13
C ILE A 35 -2.88 2.25 0.75
N GLY A 36 -1.92 1.78 -0.04
CA GLY A 36 -0.94 0.80 0.42
C GLY A 36 -0.03 0.38 -0.73
N ASP A 37 0.91 -0.48 -0.38
CA ASP A 37 1.94 -0.96 -1.29
C ASP A 37 2.22 -2.44 -1.01
N GLU A 38 1.84 -3.30 -1.95
CA GLU A 38 2.03 -4.74 -1.81
C GLU A 38 3.49 -5.19 -1.94
N ARG A 39 4.41 -4.27 -2.31
CA ARG A 39 5.86 -4.54 -2.36
C ARG A 39 6.56 -4.27 -1.03
N GLN A 40 5.86 -3.69 -0.05
CA GLN A 40 6.39 -3.39 1.28
C GLN A 40 6.07 -4.50 2.30
N LEU A 41 6.11 -4.19 3.60
CA LEU A 41 5.90 -5.16 4.65
C LEU A 41 4.44 -5.70 4.62
N PRO A 42 4.24 -7.03 4.63
CA PRO A 42 2.91 -7.61 4.76
C PRO A 42 2.43 -7.57 6.21
N ALA A 43 1.19 -8.01 6.44
CA ALA A 43 0.65 -8.13 7.79
C ALA A 43 1.44 -9.11 8.65
N VAL A 44 1.65 -8.76 9.92
CA VAL A 44 2.36 -9.64 10.87
C VAL A 44 1.48 -10.84 11.25
N VAL A 45 1.98 -12.04 10.98
CA VAL A 45 1.38 -13.32 11.35
C VAL A 45 2.34 -14.09 12.27
N LYS A 46 1.85 -14.52 13.44
CA LYS A 46 2.69 -15.21 14.44
C LYS A 46 2.71 -16.73 14.28
N SER A 47 1.62 -17.31 13.79
CA SER A 47 1.47 -18.76 13.68
C SER A 47 1.90 -19.22 12.28
N PRO A 48 2.90 -20.12 12.16
CA PRO A 48 3.31 -20.66 10.88
C PRO A 48 2.16 -21.31 10.11
N VAL A 49 1.27 -22.02 10.81
CA VAL A 49 0.10 -22.68 10.20
C VAL A 49 -0.82 -21.67 9.52
N THR A 50 -1.02 -20.49 10.12
CA THR A 50 -1.87 -19.46 9.53
C THR A 50 -1.15 -18.69 8.42
N ASP A 51 0.17 -18.58 8.51
CA ASP A 51 0.99 -17.95 7.47
C ASP A 51 0.96 -18.81 6.20
N GLU A 52 1.17 -20.12 6.33
CA GLU A 52 1.03 -21.11 5.25
C GLU A 52 -0.38 -21.11 4.63
N ALA A 53 -1.41 -20.82 5.42
CA ALA A 53 -2.79 -20.68 4.95
C ALA A 53 -3.08 -19.33 4.26
N GLY A 54 -2.09 -18.43 4.16
CA GLY A 54 -2.22 -17.13 3.51
C GLY A 54 -2.96 -16.08 4.34
N TYR A 55 -3.03 -16.25 5.67
CA TYR A 55 -3.74 -15.32 6.57
C TYR A 55 -3.15 -13.90 6.58
N GLY A 56 -1.85 -13.77 6.24
CA GLY A 56 -1.17 -12.49 6.15
C GLY A 56 -1.52 -11.66 4.92
N ARG A 57 -2.21 -12.24 3.94
CA ARG A 57 -2.61 -11.52 2.72
C ARG A 57 -3.62 -10.43 3.06
N SER A 58 -3.34 -9.22 2.60
CA SER A 58 -4.23 -8.08 2.80
C SER A 58 -5.39 -8.07 1.79
N LEU A 59 -6.45 -7.31 2.13
CA LEU A 59 -7.52 -7.02 1.18
C LEU A 59 -6.98 -6.30 -0.06
N PHE A 60 -6.04 -5.37 0.15
CA PHE A 60 -5.38 -4.62 -0.92
C PHE A 60 -4.67 -5.55 -1.89
N GLU A 61 -3.79 -6.42 -1.38
CA GLU A 61 -3.04 -7.39 -2.18
C GLU A 61 -3.98 -8.35 -2.92
N ARG A 62 -5.03 -8.84 -2.26
CA ARG A 62 -6.02 -9.71 -2.92
C ARG A 62 -6.69 -9.01 -4.11
N LEU A 63 -7.06 -7.73 -3.99
CA LEU A 63 -7.66 -6.98 -5.10
C LEU A 63 -6.68 -6.78 -6.25
N VAL A 64 -5.40 -6.50 -5.96
CA VAL A 64 -4.34 -6.42 -6.97
C VAL A 64 -4.19 -7.76 -7.72
N LEU A 65 -4.13 -8.88 -7.00
CA LEU A 65 -4.03 -10.23 -7.60
C LEU A 65 -5.25 -10.59 -8.46
N LEU A 66 -6.43 -10.07 -8.12
CA LEU A 66 -7.66 -10.24 -8.90
C LEU A 66 -7.71 -9.32 -10.14
N GLY A 67 -6.68 -8.51 -10.38
CA GLY A 67 -6.58 -7.63 -11.56
C GLY A 67 -7.35 -6.32 -11.43
N TYR A 68 -7.74 -5.91 -10.21
CA TYR A 68 -8.32 -4.58 -10.02
C TYR A 68 -7.26 -3.52 -10.34
N LYS A 69 -7.66 -2.48 -11.09
CA LYS A 69 -6.77 -1.37 -11.44
C LYS A 69 -6.38 -0.63 -10.16
N LYS A 70 -5.08 -0.57 -9.89
CA LYS A 70 -4.49 0.32 -8.90
C LYS A 70 -3.90 1.57 -9.56
N HIS A 71 -3.77 2.64 -8.81
CA HIS A 71 -3.10 3.85 -9.24
C HIS A 71 -1.74 3.94 -8.56
N LEU A 72 -0.65 3.84 -9.32
CA LEU A 72 0.70 4.02 -8.80
C LEU A 72 1.02 5.52 -8.73
N LEU A 73 1.30 6.01 -7.53
CA LEU A 73 1.91 7.33 -7.34
C LEU A 73 3.41 7.20 -7.63
N ASN A 74 3.81 7.60 -8.82
CA ASN A 74 5.11 7.25 -9.37
C ASN A 74 6.20 8.31 -9.15
N THR A 75 5.92 9.43 -8.48
CA THR A 75 6.95 10.44 -8.18
C THR A 75 7.39 10.32 -6.73
N GLN A 76 8.67 10.06 -6.48
CA GLN A 76 9.23 9.97 -5.14
C GLN A 76 9.92 11.28 -4.74
N TYR A 77 9.69 11.71 -3.51
CA TYR A 77 10.14 13.00 -2.97
C TYR A 77 11.06 12.86 -1.75
N ARG A 78 11.53 11.64 -1.43
CA ARG A 78 12.21 11.36 -0.16
C ARG A 78 13.71 11.20 -0.30
N MET A 79 14.16 10.38 -1.26
CA MET A 79 15.53 9.88 -1.28
C MET A 79 16.28 10.33 -2.52
N HIS A 80 17.60 10.52 -2.41
CA HIS A 80 18.45 10.86 -3.55
C HIS A 80 18.39 9.75 -4.63
N PRO A 81 18.51 10.08 -5.94
CA PRO A 81 18.48 9.11 -7.04
C PRO A 81 19.37 7.87 -6.86
N SER A 82 20.53 8.03 -6.22
CA SER A 82 21.43 6.90 -5.95
C SER A 82 20.86 5.88 -4.96
N ILE A 83 19.94 6.29 -4.08
CA ILE A 83 19.25 5.41 -3.12
C ILE A 83 17.99 4.82 -3.79
N SER A 84 17.22 5.62 -4.52
CA SER A 84 15.98 5.15 -5.18
C SER A 84 16.25 4.20 -6.35
N LEU A 85 17.43 4.24 -6.95
CA LEU A 85 17.81 3.40 -8.10
C LEU A 85 17.54 1.92 -7.87
N PHE A 86 18.01 1.37 -6.74
CA PHE A 86 17.83 -0.05 -6.42
C PHE A 86 16.36 -0.44 -6.21
N PRO A 87 15.60 0.16 -5.26
CA PRO A 87 14.22 -0.24 -5.03
C PRO A 87 13.32 -0.01 -6.25
N ASN A 88 13.55 1.06 -7.02
CA ASN A 88 12.78 1.33 -8.24
C ASN A 88 12.92 0.19 -9.26
N LYS A 89 14.16 -0.26 -9.48
CA LYS A 89 14.46 -1.36 -10.40
C LYS A 89 13.91 -2.70 -9.89
N GLU A 90 14.12 -3.00 -8.61
CA GLU A 90 13.81 -4.31 -8.05
C GLU A 90 12.30 -4.52 -7.84
N PHE A 91 11.57 -3.48 -7.42
CA PHE A 91 10.18 -3.64 -6.96
C PHE A 91 9.14 -2.94 -7.84
N TYR A 92 9.53 -1.93 -8.62
CA TYR A 92 8.61 -1.05 -9.33
C TYR A 92 8.84 -0.97 -10.84
N GLU A 93 9.62 -1.89 -11.42
CA GLU A 93 9.83 -1.97 -12.88
C GLU A 93 10.31 -0.64 -13.50
N GLU A 94 11.13 0.10 -12.75
CA GLU A 94 11.66 1.43 -13.15
C GLU A 94 10.56 2.49 -13.37
N GLN A 95 9.35 2.29 -12.84
CA GLN A 95 8.23 3.21 -13.00
C GLN A 95 8.32 4.45 -12.09
N LEU A 96 9.11 4.41 -11.00
CA LEU A 96 9.29 5.56 -10.12
C LEU A 96 10.19 6.63 -10.75
N VAL A 97 9.87 7.89 -10.49
CA VAL A 97 10.57 9.08 -10.98
C VAL A 97 10.99 9.94 -9.79
N ASP A 98 12.25 10.37 -9.78
CA ASP A 98 12.76 11.27 -8.74
C ASP A 98 12.29 12.70 -9.00
N ALA A 99 11.63 13.29 -8.00
CA ALA A 99 11.25 14.70 -8.02
C ALA A 99 12.49 15.62 -8.10
N PRO A 100 12.37 16.85 -8.62
CA PRO A 100 13.51 17.78 -8.69
C PRO A 100 14.20 18.02 -7.33
N ILE A 101 13.42 18.11 -6.26
CA ILE A 101 13.90 18.42 -4.90
C ILE A 101 14.90 17.41 -4.34
N VAL A 102 14.90 16.16 -4.81
CA VAL A 102 15.80 15.11 -4.31
C VAL A 102 17.04 14.90 -5.19
N ARG A 103 17.14 15.59 -6.34
CA ARG A 103 18.27 15.47 -7.27
C ARG A 103 19.45 16.36 -6.88
N GLU A 104 19.21 17.35 -6.03
CA GLU A 104 20.25 18.25 -5.56
C GLU A 104 21.03 17.59 -4.42
N MET A 105 22.36 17.68 -4.47
CA MET A 105 23.23 17.28 -3.35
C MET A 105 23.43 18.41 -2.33
N ASN A 106 22.83 19.58 -2.58
CA ASN A 106 23.00 20.76 -1.75
C ASN A 106 21.88 20.80 -0.70
N TYR A 107 22.24 20.56 0.55
CA TYR A 107 21.35 20.68 1.71
C TYR A 107 21.23 22.12 2.24
N ASN A 108 21.45 23.11 1.37
CA ASN A 108 21.56 24.53 1.73
C ASN A 108 20.20 25.24 1.76
#